data_AF-A0A6N9ULN2-F1
#
_entry.id   AF-A0A6N9ULN2-F1
#
_cell.length_a   1.000
_cell.length_b   1.000
_cell.length_c   1.000
_cell.angle_alpha   90.00
_cell.angle_beta   90.00
_cell.angle_gamma   90.00
#
_symmetry.space_group_name_H-M   'P 1'
#
loop_
_entity.id
_entity.type
_entity.pdbx_description
1 polymer ?
#
loop_
_entity_poly.entity_id
_entity_poly.type
_entity_poly.pdbx_seq_one_letter_code
_entity_poly.pdbx_strand_id
1 'polypeptide(L)' 'HRPAGPDGGDGYRVRATPQPEAVAVYEPDGAALRGCAETLERAGWHVGEHTEPRTRARYLLASPRKV' A
#
# COMPACT_ATOMS: atom_id res chain seq x y z
N HIS A 1 -21.70 7.89 2.51
CA HIS A 1 -21.50 6.94 3.63
C HIS A 1 -20.16 7.37 4.29
N ARG A 2 -20.05 7.57 5.62
CA ARG A 2 -18.99 8.39 6.30
C ARG A 2 -18.30 7.60 7.50
N PRO A 3 -18.03 8.07 8.75
CA PRO A 3 -17.78 7.24 10.01
C PRO A 3 -18.99 6.88 10.99
N ALA A 4 -19.32 5.61 11.37
CA ALA A 4 -20.67 5.25 11.97
C ALA A 4 -20.92 5.30 13.49
N GLY A 5 -22.17 5.42 14.01
CA GLY A 5 -23.46 4.94 13.45
C GLY A 5 -23.90 5.58 12.13
N PRO A 6 -24.82 4.98 11.32
CA PRO A 6 -25.28 5.54 10.02
C PRO A 6 -25.32 7.08 10.08
N ASP A 7 -25.98 7.54 11.15
CA ASP A 7 -25.75 8.81 11.84
C ASP A 7 -25.79 8.45 13.36
N GLY A 8 -24.72 8.29 14.12
CA GLY A 8 -23.41 8.91 13.94
C GLY A 8 -23.48 10.38 14.30
N GLY A 9 -22.39 10.90 14.87
CA GLY A 9 -21.82 12.07 14.19
C GLY A 9 -21.51 11.58 12.78
N ASP A 10 -22.46 11.80 11.88
CA ASP A 10 -22.57 11.39 10.49
C ASP A 10 -21.62 10.25 9.98
N GLY A 11 -22.05 8.96 9.79
CA GLY A 11 -21.31 7.96 8.92
C GLY A 11 -21.40 6.38 8.96
N TYR A 12 -20.40 5.58 8.47
CA TYR A 12 -20.23 4.08 8.51
C TYR A 12 -18.85 3.60 9.08
N ARG A 13 -18.75 2.42 9.73
CA ARG A 13 -17.72 2.14 10.77
C ARG A 13 -16.50 1.37 10.22
N VAL A 14 -15.58 0.99 11.12
CA VAL A 14 -14.49 -0.02 10.97
C VAL A 14 -13.12 0.53 10.53
N ARG A 15 -12.06 -0.11 11.05
CA ARG A 15 -10.65 0.00 10.64
C ARG A 15 -10.05 -1.41 10.61
N ALA A 16 -9.30 -1.75 9.57
CA ALA A 16 -8.52 -2.98 9.51
C ALA A 16 -7.16 -2.73 8.83
N THR A 17 -6.10 -3.13 9.52
CA THR A 17 -4.68 -3.15 9.12
C THR A 17 -3.99 -3.95 10.22
N PRO A 18 -3.26 -5.04 9.92
CA PRO A 18 -2.31 -5.18 8.81
C PRO A 18 -2.93 -5.70 7.51
N GLN A 19 -2.26 -5.44 6.39
CA GLN A 19 -2.35 -6.31 5.22
C GLN A 19 -1.36 -7.46 5.47
N PRO A 20 -1.79 -8.69 5.86
CA PRO A 20 -0.84 -9.77 6.20
C PRO A 20 -0.06 -10.27 4.97
N GLU A 21 -0.48 -9.86 3.78
CA GLU A 21 0.06 -10.25 2.48
C GLU A 21 0.85 -9.11 1.81
N ALA A 22 0.86 -7.91 2.37
CA ALA A 22 1.56 -6.78 1.75
C ALA A 22 3.05 -6.82 2.07
N VAL A 23 3.86 -6.69 1.02
CA VAL A 23 5.32 -6.74 1.10
C VAL A 23 5.91 -5.35 0.86
N ALA A 24 6.88 -4.99 1.70
CA ALA A 24 7.70 -3.80 1.49
C ALA A 24 8.94 -4.19 0.68
N VAL A 25 9.11 -3.61 -0.51
CA VAL A 25 10.27 -3.87 -1.39
C VAL A 25 11.20 -2.66 -1.34
N TYR A 26 12.43 -2.90 -0.93
CA TYR A 26 13.50 -1.92 -0.87
C TYR A 26 14.53 -2.23 -1.94
N GLU A 27 14.94 -1.21 -2.69
CA GLU A 27 16.03 -1.27 -3.66
C GLU A 27 16.69 0.12 -3.71
N PRO A 28 18.02 0.24 -3.44
CA PRO A 28 18.71 1.52 -3.48
C PRO A 28 18.67 2.25 -4.83
N ASP A 29 18.69 1.53 -5.96
CA ASP A 29 18.62 2.15 -7.28
C ASP A 29 17.18 2.47 -7.71
N GLY A 30 16.94 3.72 -8.08
CA GLY A 30 15.61 4.21 -8.43
C GLY A 30 15.08 3.75 -9.80
N ALA A 31 15.92 3.21 -10.69
CA ALA A 31 15.46 2.56 -11.92
C ALA A 31 15.11 1.08 -11.65
N ALA A 32 15.94 0.37 -10.89
CA ALA A 32 15.66 -1.00 -10.45
C ALA A 32 14.38 -1.07 -9.59
N LEU A 33 14.16 -0.15 -8.65
CA LEU A 33 12.94 -0.06 -7.85
C LEU A 33 11.67 0.09 -8.73
N ARG A 34 11.74 0.86 -9.83
CA ARG A 34 10.63 0.97 -10.80
C ARG A 34 10.44 -0.32 -11.60
N GLY A 35 11.51 -1.00 -12.00
CA GLY A 35 11.44 -2.33 -12.61
C GLY A 35 10.81 -3.39 -11.69
N CYS A 36 11.02 -3.29 -10.36
CA CYS A 36 10.30 -4.10 -9.38
C CYS A 36 8.80 -3.79 -9.39
N ALA A 37 8.40 -2.51 -9.44
CA ALA A 37 6.99 -2.10 -9.50
C ALA A 37 6.29 -2.68 -10.75
N GLU A 38 6.86 -2.48 -11.95
CA GLU A 38 6.32 -3.03 -13.20
C GLU A 38 6.20 -4.56 -13.19
N THR A 39 7.10 -5.25 -12.48
CA THR A 39 7.09 -6.71 -12.36
C THR A 39 5.98 -7.19 -11.42
N LEU A 40 5.79 -6.50 -10.29
CA LEU A 40 4.72 -6.78 -9.33
C LEU A 40 3.34 -6.48 -9.92
N GLU A 41 3.19 -5.36 -10.65
CA GLU A 41 1.94 -5.01 -11.32
C GLU A 41 1.53 -6.05 -12.37
N ARG A 42 2.48 -6.52 -13.20
CA ARG A 42 2.25 -7.62 -14.16
C ARG A 42 1.91 -8.95 -13.48
N ALA A 43 2.43 -9.18 -12.28
CA ALA A 43 2.07 -10.33 -11.44
C ALA A 43 0.71 -10.17 -10.72
N GLY A 44 -0.07 -9.12 -11.02
CA GLY A 44 -1.40 -8.90 -10.45
C GLY A 44 -1.39 -8.19 -9.09
N TRP A 45 -0.29 -7.59 -8.67
CA TRP A 45 -0.21 -6.81 -7.43
C TRP A 45 -0.65 -5.36 -7.65
N HIS A 46 -1.08 -4.70 -6.58
CA HIS A 46 -1.25 -3.25 -6.52
C HIS A 46 -0.07 -2.67 -5.75
N VAL A 47 0.62 -1.70 -6.36
CA VAL A 47 1.90 -1.16 -5.88
C VAL A 47 1.77 0.33 -5.63
N GLY A 48 2.33 0.82 -4.53
CA GLY A 48 2.50 2.25 -4.24
C GLY A 48 3.93 2.56 -3.81
N GLU A 49 4.50 3.68 -4.30
CA GLU A 49 5.76 4.20 -3.80
C GLU A 49 5.56 4.94 -2.47
N HIS A 50 6.43 4.68 -1.50
CA HIS A 50 6.44 5.33 -0.20
C HIS A 50 7.86 5.78 0.18
N THR A 51 7.94 6.79 1.05
CA THR A 51 9.19 7.25 1.65
C THR A 51 9.09 7.09 3.16
N GLU A 52 10.01 6.34 3.76
CA GLU A 52 10.02 6.16 5.21
C GLU A 52 10.37 7.49 5.91
N PRO A 53 9.56 7.98 6.87
CA PRO A 53 9.75 9.33 7.44
C PRO A 53 11.08 9.54 8.17
N ARG A 54 11.62 8.49 8.80
CA ARG A 54 12.83 8.55 9.65
C ARG A 54 14.14 8.45 8.87
N THR A 55 14.20 7.53 7.92
CA THR A 55 15.42 7.24 7.13
C THR A 55 15.43 7.94 5.78
N ARG A 56 14.27 8.43 5.31
CA ARG A 56 14.02 8.89 3.94
C ARG A 56 14.28 7.83 2.86
N ALA A 57 14.36 6.55 3.25
CA ALA A 57 14.43 5.44 2.29
C ALA A 57 13.16 5.40 1.45
N ARG A 58 13.32 5.24 0.13
CA ARG A 58 12.22 4.97 -0.80
C ARG A 58 12.00 3.46 -0.87
N TYR A 59 10.74 3.05 -0.87
CA TYR A 59 10.34 1.65 -0.94
C TYR A 59 8.98 1.51 -1.63
N LEU A 60 8.70 0.33 -2.16
CA LEU A 60 7.36 -0.02 -2.64
C LEU A 60 6.58 -0.69 -1.52
N LEU A 61 5.31 -0.33 -1.34
CA LEU A 61 4.34 -1.18 -0.67
C LEU A 61 3.51 -1.87 -1.73
N ALA A 62 3.67 -3.19 -1.86
CA ALA A 62 2.89 -4.01 -2.78
C ALA A 62 1.89 -4.85 -2.00
N SER A 63 0.64 -4.91 -2.48
CA SER A 63 -0.44 -5.71 -1.90
C SER A 63 -1.16 -6.51 -2.99
N PRO A 64 -1.67 -7.72 -2.70
CA PRO A 64 -2.42 -8.49 -3.69
C PRO A 64 -3.70 -7.74 -4.07
N ARG A 65 -4.05 -7.74 -5.37
CA ARG A 65 -5.35 -7.22 -5.81
C ARG A 65 -6.44 -8.15 -5.31
N LYS A 66 -7.44 -7.59 -4.63
CA LYS A 66 -8.68 -8.32 -4.34
C LYS A 66 -9.45 -8.48 -5.65
N VAL A 67 -9.65 -9.74 -6.04
CA VAL A 67 -10.51 -10.17 -7.15
C VAL A 67 -11.99 -10.13 -6.77
#